data_AF-A0A519LEH3-F1
#
_entry.id   AF-A0A519LEH3-F1
#
_cell.length_a   1.000
_cell.length_b   1.000
_cell.length_c   1.000
_cell.angle_alpha   90.00
_cell.angle_beta   90.00
_cell.angle_gamma   90.00
#
_symmetry.space_group_name_H-M   'P 1'
#
loop_
_entity.id
_entity.type
_entity.pdbx_description
1 polymer ?
#
loop_
_entity_poly.entity_id
_entity_poly.type
_entity_poly.pdbx_seq_one_letter_code
_entity_poly.pdbx_strand_id
1 'polypeptide(L)'
;MVSEKDSGYRKNFSLIVTFIGLVSAIFILSLFLAYKFSKKNIENDFVSAKANVLEESIKPYNDFFLNKLPEISFYNGYLDSATASKFVDTILIQYPFINKVVFYDTEVKNENYFDDGINLGNFSVGMKNVYQFSSVGSGDKRKIIGQSQVKNNTTLENFNTVTFKLITFVQKLDTTVVPSQEELFSNFTNIQSNRIDYFNIPSFEILKNYKKMVMNKLEDEPVYQQDMLSFELDPNKIKINNTRPLLYQSVKIVPVTYDPIDTSSEYVSGEITLGGPFSDYKLFFISSKSFIKSEIFSYFLPIAALLLFFYGLLMLVGFLIYRNLNINHKMFKLQYDFITNLTHEFKTPVSVIKIAGNNIKSAASLSSKEQQMY
;
A
#
# COMPACT_ATOMS: atom_id res chain seq x y z
N MET A 1 15.21 74.70 -18.31
CA MET A 1 15.22 73.23 -18.11
C MET A 1 16.65 72.76 -18.29
N VAL A 2 17.37 72.55 -17.19
CA VAL A 2 18.77 72.07 -17.22
C VAL A 2 18.72 70.55 -17.34
N SER A 3 19.21 70.04 -18.47
CA SER A 3 19.37 68.61 -18.75
C SER A 3 20.23 67.98 -17.65
N GLU A 4 19.70 66.98 -16.93
CA GLU A 4 20.50 66.04 -16.16
C GLU A 4 21.55 65.46 -17.13
N LYS A 5 22.82 65.81 -16.91
CA LYS A 5 23.94 65.19 -17.62
C LYS A 5 24.10 63.77 -17.07
N ASP A 6 24.12 62.81 -17.98
CA ASP A 6 24.35 61.39 -17.74
C ASP A 6 25.55 61.19 -16.79
N SER A 7 25.26 60.85 -15.53
CA SER A 7 26.23 60.13 -14.71
C SER A 7 26.49 58.81 -15.43
N GLY A 8 27.73 58.51 -15.84
CA GLY A 8 28.11 57.30 -16.59
C GLY A 8 27.88 55.95 -15.87
N TYR A 9 26.97 55.91 -14.89
CA TYR A 9 26.56 54.76 -14.13
C TYR A 9 25.32 54.10 -14.78
N ARG A 10 25.52 52.96 -15.46
CA ARG A 10 24.42 52.18 -16.05
C ARG A 10 23.50 51.61 -14.96
N LYS A 11 22.28 52.13 -14.87
CA LYS A 11 21.24 51.62 -13.96
C LYS A 11 20.64 50.32 -14.49
N ASN A 12 21.12 49.17 -14.00
CA ASN A 12 20.56 47.84 -14.33
C ASN A 12 19.33 47.47 -13.47
N PHE A 13 18.53 48.43 -13.02
CA PHE A 13 17.37 48.19 -12.15
C PHE A 13 16.30 47.31 -12.85
N SER A 14 16.15 47.47 -14.17
CA SER A 14 15.27 46.63 -15.00
C SER A 14 15.61 45.14 -14.89
N LEU A 15 16.90 44.80 -14.77
CA LEU A 15 17.39 43.42 -14.69
C LEU A 15 17.03 42.75 -13.36
N ILE A 16 17.01 43.53 -12.26
CA ILE A 16 16.58 43.05 -10.94
C ILE A 16 15.07 42.82 -10.93
N VAL A 17 14.30 43.75 -11.51
CA VAL A 17 12.83 43.62 -11.60
C VAL A 17 12.44 42.40 -12.44
N THR A 18 13.09 42.19 -13.59
CA THR A 18 12.86 41.01 -14.43
C THR A 18 13.29 39.73 -13.74
N PHE A 19 14.43 39.72 -13.02
CA PHE A 19 14.84 38.58 -12.21
C PHE A 19 13.81 38.20 -11.14
N ILE A 20 13.32 39.17 -10.36
CA ILE A 20 12.30 38.94 -9.32
C ILE A 20 10.99 38.43 -9.94
N GLY A 21 10.58 39.02 -11.07
CA GLY A 21 9.38 38.59 -11.80
C GLY A 21 9.48 37.14 -12.29
N LEU A 22 10.62 36.79 -12.89
CA LEU A 22 10.88 35.45 -13.41
C LEU A 22 10.96 34.40 -12.28
N VAL A 23 11.67 34.70 -11.19
CA VAL A 23 11.74 33.83 -10.00
C VAL A 23 10.36 33.62 -9.39
N SER A 24 9.53 34.66 -9.33
CA SER A 24 8.15 34.55 -8.80
C SER A 24 7.26 33.70 -9.71
N ALA A 25 7.38 33.84 -11.03
CA ALA A 25 6.66 33.00 -11.99
C ALA A 25 7.06 31.52 -11.87
N ILE A 26 8.37 31.24 -11.76
CA ILE A 26 8.87 29.88 -11.54
C ILE A 26 8.35 29.32 -10.21
N PHE A 27 8.38 30.08 -9.13
CA PHE A 27 7.88 29.64 -7.83
C PHE A 27 6.40 29.23 -7.88
N ILE A 28 5.55 30.04 -8.52
CA ILE A 28 4.12 29.72 -8.70
C ILE A 28 3.96 28.43 -9.51
N LEU A 29 4.72 28.27 -10.60
CA LEU A 29 4.71 27.06 -11.42
C LEU A 29 5.17 25.83 -10.61
N SER A 30 6.22 25.97 -9.80
CA SER A 30 6.73 24.91 -8.94
C SER A 30 5.72 24.50 -7.88
N LEU A 31 5.02 25.43 -7.24
CA LEU A 31 3.94 25.11 -6.29
C LEU A 31 2.80 24.35 -6.97
N PHE A 32 2.39 24.78 -8.16
CA PHE A 32 1.36 24.10 -8.93
C PHE A 32 1.76 22.67 -9.30
N LEU A 33 2.99 22.48 -9.78
CA LEU A 33 3.54 21.16 -10.09
C LEU A 33 3.65 20.28 -8.84
N ALA A 34 4.12 20.84 -7.72
CA ALA A 34 4.22 20.13 -6.45
C ALA A 34 2.85 19.64 -5.98
N TYR A 35 1.82 20.49 -6.00
CA TYR A 35 0.46 20.07 -5.65
C TYR A 35 -0.07 18.96 -6.57
N LYS A 36 0.13 19.10 -7.89
CA LYS A 36 -0.27 18.07 -8.86
C LYS A 36 0.47 16.75 -8.65
N PHE A 37 1.75 16.80 -8.31
CA PHE A 37 2.55 15.64 -7.97
C PHE A 37 2.04 14.97 -6.69
N SER A 38 1.84 15.72 -5.60
CA SER A 38 1.30 15.21 -4.34
C SER A 38 -0.06 14.54 -4.54
N LYS A 39 -0.97 15.19 -5.28
CA LYS A 39 -2.27 14.62 -5.63
C LYS A 39 -2.12 13.27 -6.36
N LYS A 40 -1.31 13.23 -7.43
CA LYS A 40 -1.11 12.01 -8.22
C LYS A 40 -0.46 10.89 -7.41
N ASN A 41 0.47 11.23 -6.52
CA ASN A 41 1.11 10.26 -5.65
C ASN A 41 0.09 9.61 -4.70
N ILE A 42 -0.73 10.41 -4.02
CA ILE A 42 -1.79 9.89 -3.13
C ILE A 42 -2.84 9.08 -3.89
N GLU A 43 -3.22 9.49 -5.11
CA GLU A 43 -4.13 8.70 -5.96
C GLU A 43 -3.54 7.34 -6.34
N ASN A 44 -2.25 7.29 -6.70
CA ASN A 44 -1.55 6.04 -6.98
C ASN A 44 -1.45 5.15 -5.73
N ASP A 45 -1.11 5.74 -4.59
CA ASP A 45 -0.99 5.04 -3.31
C ASP A 45 -2.35 4.46 -2.86
N PHE A 46 -3.45 5.18 -3.10
CA PHE A 46 -4.80 4.69 -2.83
C PHE A 46 -5.12 3.41 -3.63
N VAL A 47 -4.59 3.26 -4.84
CA VAL A 47 -4.80 2.05 -5.66
C VAL A 47 -3.84 0.94 -5.25
N SER A 48 -2.56 1.24 -5.08
CA SER A 48 -1.51 0.24 -4.83
C SER A 48 -1.58 -0.36 -3.42
N ALA A 49 -1.91 0.44 -2.40
CA ALA A 49 -1.91 -0.01 -1.02
C ALA A 49 -3.07 -0.96 -0.66
N LYS A 50 -4.07 -1.12 -1.54
CA LYS A 50 -5.18 -2.07 -1.35
C LYS A 50 -4.67 -3.50 -1.20
N ALA A 51 -3.63 -3.86 -1.97
CA ALA A 51 -3.00 -5.18 -1.91
C ALA A 51 -2.39 -5.45 -0.52
N ASN A 52 -1.72 -4.44 0.07
CA ASN A 52 -1.11 -4.58 1.40
C ASN A 52 -2.18 -4.75 2.50
N VAL A 53 -3.31 -4.02 2.41
CA VAL A 53 -4.43 -4.20 3.34
C VAL A 53 -5.04 -5.59 3.18
N LEU A 54 -5.20 -6.06 1.95
CA LEU A 54 -5.68 -7.41 1.67
C LEU A 54 -4.76 -8.46 2.32
N GLU A 55 -3.47 -8.42 1.99
CA GLU A 55 -2.46 -9.37 2.47
C GLU A 55 -2.42 -9.46 4.00
N GLU A 56 -2.37 -8.31 4.68
CA GLU A 56 -2.37 -8.27 6.14
C GLU A 56 -3.70 -8.74 6.75
N SER A 57 -4.83 -8.50 6.09
CA SER A 57 -6.14 -8.94 6.57
C SER A 57 -6.35 -10.45 6.40
N ILE A 58 -5.83 -11.06 5.33
CA ILE A 58 -5.95 -12.51 5.07
C ILE A 58 -4.83 -13.34 5.70
N LYS A 59 -3.84 -12.72 6.34
CA LYS A 59 -2.72 -13.41 6.98
C LYS A 59 -3.15 -14.53 7.94
N PRO A 60 -4.17 -14.38 8.81
CA PRO A 60 -4.65 -15.47 9.65
C PRO A 60 -5.24 -16.64 8.84
N TYR A 61 -5.90 -16.34 7.72
CA TYR A 61 -6.41 -17.37 6.82
C TYR A 61 -5.27 -18.12 6.13
N ASN A 62 -4.25 -17.42 5.62
CA ASN A 62 -3.10 -18.04 4.99
C ASN A 62 -2.33 -18.94 5.97
N ASP A 63 -2.17 -18.48 7.22
CA ASP A 63 -1.58 -19.28 8.28
C ASP A 63 -2.39 -20.56 8.59
N PHE A 64 -3.72 -20.43 8.73
CA PHE A 64 -4.60 -21.59 8.90
C PHE A 64 -4.47 -22.58 7.73
N PHE A 65 -4.59 -22.08 6.50
CA PHE A 65 -4.64 -22.91 5.31
C PHE A 65 -3.31 -23.61 5.01
N LEU A 66 -2.18 -22.90 5.16
CA LEU A 66 -0.86 -23.43 4.81
C LEU A 66 -0.21 -24.23 5.94
N ASN A 67 -0.46 -23.86 7.21
CA ASN A 67 0.24 -24.47 8.34
C ASN A 67 -0.66 -25.37 9.18
N LYS A 68 -1.87 -24.93 9.52
CA LYS A 68 -2.76 -25.69 10.44
C LYS A 68 -3.58 -26.77 9.78
N LEU A 69 -4.05 -26.55 8.55
CA LEU A 69 -4.82 -27.54 7.83
C LEU A 69 -4.00 -28.83 7.59
N PRO A 70 -2.72 -28.77 7.13
CA PRO A 70 -1.91 -29.98 6.98
C PRO A 70 -1.58 -30.70 8.31
N GLU A 71 -1.63 -30.01 9.44
CA GLU A 71 -1.38 -30.59 10.78
C GLU A 71 -2.36 -31.74 11.10
N ILE A 72 -3.57 -31.71 10.52
CA ILE A 72 -4.58 -32.77 10.63
C ILE A 72 -4.00 -34.12 10.16
N SER A 73 -3.17 -34.12 9.13
CA SER A 73 -2.56 -35.34 8.60
C SER A 73 -1.55 -35.96 9.57
N PHE A 74 -0.95 -35.20 10.49
CA PHE A 74 -0.03 -35.77 11.48
C PHE A 74 -0.73 -36.72 12.45
N TYR A 75 -2.05 -36.59 12.61
CA TYR A 75 -2.82 -37.49 13.45
C TYR A 75 -3.14 -38.83 12.77
N ASN A 76 -2.86 -39.04 11.48
CA ASN A 76 -2.80 -40.35 10.78
C ASN A 76 -3.75 -41.47 11.31
N GLY A 77 -5.06 -41.21 11.43
CA GLY A 77 -6.02 -42.21 11.87
C GLY A 77 -6.12 -42.44 13.39
N TYR A 78 -5.54 -41.54 14.19
CA TYR A 78 -5.65 -41.47 15.65
C TYR A 78 -6.58 -40.34 16.12
N LEU A 79 -7.30 -39.67 15.20
CA LEU A 79 -8.29 -38.65 15.56
C LEU A 79 -9.57 -39.32 16.05
N ASP A 80 -9.63 -39.60 17.35
CA ASP A 80 -10.90 -39.91 18.00
C ASP A 80 -11.71 -38.63 18.25
N SER A 81 -12.99 -38.77 18.60
CA SER A 81 -13.87 -37.62 18.89
C SER A 81 -13.33 -36.68 19.97
N ALA A 82 -12.59 -37.20 20.96
CA ALA A 82 -12.03 -36.42 22.05
C ALA A 82 -10.82 -35.59 21.60
N THR A 83 -9.95 -36.17 20.78
CA THR A 83 -8.77 -35.51 20.20
C THR A 83 -9.20 -34.49 19.15
N ALA A 84 -10.17 -34.85 18.30
CA ALA A 84 -10.79 -33.94 17.34
C ALA A 84 -11.41 -32.72 18.04
N SER A 85 -12.12 -32.92 19.17
CA SER A 85 -12.67 -31.81 19.95
C SER A 85 -11.58 -30.86 20.45
N LYS A 86 -10.47 -31.37 21.00
CA LYS A 86 -9.36 -30.53 21.49
C LYS A 86 -8.67 -29.75 20.37
N PHE A 87 -8.47 -30.39 19.23
CA PHE A 87 -7.88 -29.78 18.04
C PHE A 87 -8.77 -28.64 17.52
N VAL A 88 -10.05 -28.94 17.32
CA VAL A 88 -11.05 -27.96 16.85
C VAL A 88 -11.23 -26.82 17.86
N ASP A 89 -11.18 -27.10 19.15
CA ASP A 89 -11.27 -26.07 20.19
C ASP A 89 -10.14 -25.05 20.10
N THR A 90 -8.93 -25.49 19.75
CA THR A 90 -7.78 -24.60 19.55
C THR A 90 -7.97 -23.76 18.28
N ILE A 91 -8.42 -24.39 17.19
CA ILE A 91 -8.67 -23.73 15.91
C ILE A 91 -9.75 -22.64 16.03
N LEU A 92 -10.88 -22.95 16.66
CA LEU A 92 -12.00 -22.00 16.79
C LEU A 92 -11.63 -20.78 17.65
N ILE A 93 -10.66 -20.90 18.56
CA ILE A 93 -10.13 -19.78 19.34
C ILE A 93 -9.13 -18.97 18.51
N GLN A 94 -8.20 -19.64 17.85
CA GLN A 94 -7.11 -19.00 17.13
C GLN A 94 -7.58 -18.32 15.82
N TYR A 95 -8.61 -18.87 15.18
CA TYR A 95 -9.13 -18.44 13.88
C TYR A 95 -10.62 -18.10 13.96
N PRO A 96 -10.98 -16.87 14.39
CA PRO A 96 -12.38 -16.47 14.59
C PRO A 96 -13.26 -16.50 13.35
N PHE A 97 -12.67 -16.52 12.16
CA PHE A 97 -13.37 -16.67 10.89
C PHE A 97 -13.91 -18.08 10.66
N ILE A 98 -13.60 -19.06 11.51
CA ILE A 98 -14.16 -20.40 11.44
C ILE A 98 -15.36 -20.46 12.38
N ASN A 99 -16.57 -20.64 11.81
CA ASN A 99 -17.81 -20.65 12.58
C ASN A 99 -18.13 -22.03 13.15
N LYS A 100 -17.91 -23.05 12.31
CA LYS A 100 -18.35 -24.41 12.54
C LYS A 100 -17.34 -25.36 11.92
N VAL A 101 -17.10 -26.46 12.61
CA VAL A 101 -16.29 -27.55 12.09
C VAL A 101 -17.10 -28.84 12.19
N VAL A 102 -17.15 -29.59 11.11
CA VAL A 102 -17.76 -30.93 11.06
C VAL A 102 -16.66 -31.95 10.91
N PHE A 103 -16.54 -32.84 11.88
CA PHE A 103 -15.62 -33.97 11.87
C PHE A 103 -16.37 -35.22 11.42
N TYR A 104 -15.83 -35.86 10.40
CA TYR A 104 -16.28 -37.11 9.84
C TYR A 104 -15.27 -38.18 10.25
N ASP A 105 -15.70 -39.09 11.12
CA ASP A 105 -14.99 -40.31 11.49
C ASP A 105 -15.29 -41.31 10.36
N THR A 106 -14.32 -41.48 9.45
CA THR A 106 -14.50 -42.23 8.20
C THR A 106 -13.49 -43.36 8.06
N GLU A 107 -13.95 -44.45 7.49
CA GLU A 107 -13.19 -45.68 7.36
C GLU A 107 -13.19 -46.15 5.90
N VAL A 108 -12.01 -46.53 5.42
CA VAL A 108 -11.80 -47.20 4.15
C VAL A 108 -11.75 -48.71 4.38
N LYS A 109 -12.56 -49.47 3.64
CA LYS A 109 -12.72 -50.92 3.78
C LYS A 109 -12.60 -51.64 2.45
N ASN A 110 -12.23 -52.92 2.51
CA ASN A 110 -12.24 -53.80 1.35
C ASN A 110 -13.59 -54.52 1.14
N GLU A 111 -14.67 -53.91 1.64
CA GLU A 111 -16.04 -54.40 1.63
C GLU A 111 -16.98 -53.22 1.34
N ASN A 112 -18.16 -53.49 0.77
CA ASN A 112 -19.13 -52.45 0.42
C ASN A 112 -19.87 -51.90 1.64
N TYR A 113 -20.03 -50.58 1.69
CA TYR A 113 -21.01 -49.93 2.54
C TYR A 113 -22.39 -49.95 1.89
N PHE A 114 -23.44 -50.20 2.67
CA PHE A 114 -24.81 -50.28 2.16
C PHE A 114 -25.52 -48.92 2.11
N ASP A 115 -25.35 -48.06 3.13
CA ASP A 115 -26.11 -46.81 3.24
C ASP A 115 -25.24 -45.54 3.39
N ASP A 116 -24.05 -45.65 3.99
CA ASP A 116 -23.27 -44.50 4.49
C ASP A 116 -21.88 -44.35 3.82
N GLY A 117 -21.72 -44.81 2.58
CA GLY A 117 -20.43 -44.77 1.91
C GLY A 117 -20.50 -44.85 0.39
N ILE A 118 -19.35 -44.59 -0.24
CA ILE A 118 -19.16 -44.72 -1.68
C ILE A 118 -18.29 -45.95 -1.93
N ASN A 119 -18.78 -46.83 -2.79
CA ASN A 119 -18.11 -48.07 -3.17
C ASN A 119 -17.54 -47.97 -4.58
N LEU A 120 -16.33 -48.46 -4.77
CA LEU A 120 -15.67 -48.66 -6.06
C LEU A 120 -15.07 -50.07 -6.11
N GLY A 121 -15.78 -51.00 -6.73
CA GLY A 121 -15.33 -52.39 -6.79
C GLY A 121 -15.25 -52.97 -5.37
N ASN A 122 -14.04 -53.34 -4.93
CA ASN A 122 -13.80 -53.77 -3.55
C ASN A 122 -13.23 -52.66 -2.66
N PHE A 123 -13.03 -51.44 -3.16
CA PHE A 123 -12.56 -50.30 -2.35
C PHE A 123 -13.74 -49.42 -1.97
N SER A 124 -13.97 -49.23 -0.68
CA SER A 124 -15.11 -48.45 -0.20
C SER A 124 -14.71 -47.48 0.88
N VAL A 125 -15.29 -46.28 0.85
CA VAL A 125 -15.07 -45.22 1.84
C VAL A 125 -16.40 -44.88 2.47
N GLY A 126 -16.51 -44.96 3.79
CA GLY A 126 -17.78 -44.76 4.48
C GLY A 126 -17.66 -43.99 5.78
N MET A 127 -18.74 -43.33 6.15
CA MET A 127 -18.87 -42.53 7.34
C MET A 127 -19.36 -43.37 8.52
N LYS A 128 -18.54 -43.50 9.56
CA LYS A 128 -18.92 -44.16 10.80
C LYS A 128 -19.71 -43.22 11.69
N ASN A 129 -19.15 -42.05 11.99
CA ASN A 129 -19.78 -41.04 12.84
C ASN A 129 -19.56 -39.62 12.29
N VAL A 130 -20.47 -38.70 12.64
CA VAL A 130 -20.34 -37.28 12.31
C VAL A 130 -20.51 -36.45 13.58
N TYR A 131 -19.57 -35.55 13.82
CA TYR A 131 -19.57 -34.65 14.97
C TYR A 131 -19.53 -33.22 14.48
N GLN A 132 -20.35 -32.36 15.09
CA GLN A 132 -20.34 -30.93 14.78
C GLN A 132 -19.88 -30.14 16.00
N PHE A 133 -18.92 -29.26 15.75
CA PHE A 133 -18.34 -28.32 16.68
C PHE A 133 -18.68 -26.89 16.25
N SER A 134 -19.12 -26.06 17.19
CA SER A 134 -19.41 -24.65 16.92
C SER A 134 -19.12 -23.80 18.15
N SER A 135 -18.71 -22.56 17.92
CA SER A 135 -18.55 -21.58 19.00
C SER A 135 -19.91 -20.93 19.28
N VAL A 136 -20.50 -21.20 20.45
CA VAL A 136 -21.72 -20.54 20.92
C VAL A 136 -21.31 -19.36 21.81
N GLY A 137 -21.92 -18.19 21.59
CA GLY A 137 -21.45 -16.90 22.08
C GLY A 137 -21.27 -16.72 23.60
N SER A 138 -20.47 -15.71 23.95
CA SER A 138 -20.34 -15.02 25.25
C SER A 138 -20.64 -15.85 26.50
N GLY A 139 -19.85 -16.90 26.67
CA GLY A 139 -19.76 -17.73 27.86
C GLY A 139 -19.01 -19.00 27.47
N ASP A 140 -18.04 -19.43 28.27
CA ASP A 140 -17.08 -20.52 28.02
C ASP A 140 -17.69 -21.91 27.67
N LYS A 141 -19.00 -22.01 27.41
CA LYS A 141 -19.69 -23.26 27.12
C LYS A 141 -19.88 -23.45 25.62
N ARG A 142 -18.87 -24.04 24.98
CA ARG A 142 -18.94 -24.61 23.63
C ARG A 142 -19.76 -25.90 23.67
N LYS A 143 -20.70 -26.06 22.74
CA LYS A 143 -21.56 -27.27 22.67
C LYS A 143 -21.04 -28.20 21.57
N ILE A 144 -20.65 -29.41 21.95
CA ILE A 144 -20.48 -30.53 21.04
C ILE A 144 -21.89 -31.02 20.68
N ILE A 145 -22.25 -31.01 19.40
CA ILE A 145 -23.47 -31.66 18.91
C ILE A 145 -23.04 -33.02 18.36
N GLY A 146 -23.38 -34.08 19.10
CA GLY A 146 -22.83 -35.42 18.92
C GLY A 146 -23.50 -36.32 17.88
N GLN A 147 -22.65 -37.13 17.24
CA GLN A 147 -22.73 -38.49 16.68
C GLN A 147 -23.84 -38.90 15.70
N SER A 148 -25.07 -38.40 15.81
CA SER A 148 -26.21 -38.93 15.03
C SER A 148 -27.16 -37.87 14.48
N GLN A 149 -27.09 -36.62 14.97
CA GLN A 149 -28.05 -35.57 14.59
C GLN A 149 -27.66 -34.75 13.35
N VAL A 150 -26.52 -35.05 12.72
CA VAL A 150 -25.95 -34.20 11.66
C VAL A 150 -25.97 -34.88 10.29
N LYS A 151 -26.31 -36.18 10.20
CA LYS A 151 -26.50 -36.86 8.90
C LYS A 151 -27.74 -36.29 8.19
N ASN A 152 -27.52 -35.25 7.41
CA ASN A 152 -28.49 -34.62 6.52
C ASN A 152 -27.90 -34.55 5.11
N ASN A 153 -28.73 -34.29 4.09
CA ASN A 153 -28.32 -34.33 2.68
C ASN A 153 -27.07 -33.48 2.41
N THR A 154 -26.92 -32.34 3.09
CA THR A 154 -25.76 -31.46 2.97
C THR A 154 -24.47 -32.10 3.48
N THR A 155 -24.48 -32.78 4.62
CA THR A 155 -23.27 -33.52 5.08
C THR A 155 -22.88 -34.64 4.13
N LEU A 156 -23.86 -35.33 3.55
CA LEU A 156 -23.62 -36.40 2.59
C LEU A 156 -23.02 -35.85 1.29
N GLU A 157 -23.55 -34.74 0.76
CA GLU A 157 -23.02 -34.08 -0.44
C GLU A 157 -21.57 -33.62 -0.24
N ASN A 158 -21.28 -33.03 0.93
CA ASN A 158 -19.94 -32.54 1.27
C ASN A 158 -18.93 -33.70 1.33
N PHE A 159 -19.28 -34.78 2.04
CA PHE A 159 -18.47 -35.98 2.09
C PHE A 159 -18.25 -36.58 0.71
N ASN A 160 -19.33 -36.74 -0.07
CA ASN A 160 -19.27 -37.37 -1.38
C ASN A 160 -18.32 -36.63 -2.33
N THR A 161 -18.33 -35.30 -2.33
CA THR A 161 -17.49 -34.48 -3.21
C THR A 161 -16.00 -34.78 -3.03
N VAL A 162 -15.50 -34.80 -1.79
CA VAL A 162 -14.09 -35.07 -1.52
C VAL A 162 -13.79 -36.55 -1.68
N THR A 163 -14.71 -37.43 -1.28
CA THR A 163 -14.54 -38.88 -1.43
C THR A 163 -14.41 -39.29 -2.90
N PHE A 164 -15.15 -38.66 -3.81
CA PHE A 164 -14.96 -38.89 -5.24
C PHE A 164 -13.56 -38.48 -5.74
N LYS A 165 -12.99 -37.38 -5.22
CA LYS A 165 -11.61 -37.01 -5.53
C LYS A 165 -10.62 -38.05 -5.02
N LEU A 166 -10.77 -38.50 -3.78
CA LEU A 166 -9.96 -39.57 -3.19
C LEU A 166 -10.02 -40.84 -4.04
N ILE A 167 -11.22 -41.30 -4.38
CA ILE A 167 -11.42 -42.51 -5.21
C ILE A 167 -10.75 -42.34 -6.58
N THR A 168 -10.96 -41.20 -7.23
CA THR A 168 -10.38 -40.90 -8.55
C THR A 168 -8.84 -40.87 -8.49
N PHE A 169 -8.29 -40.32 -7.41
CA PHE A 169 -6.86 -40.29 -7.17
C PHE A 169 -6.29 -41.70 -6.98
N VAL A 170 -6.88 -42.51 -6.09
CA VAL A 170 -6.46 -43.90 -5.86
C VAL A 170 -6.56 -44.73 -7.15
N GLN A 171 -7.60 -44.53 -7.96
CA GLN A 171 -7.72 -45.20 -9.26
C GLN A 171 -6.56 -44.87 -10.21
N LYS A 172 -6.09 -43.62 -10.21
CA LYS A 172 -5.02 -43.15 -11.11
C LYS A 172 -3.61 -43.28 -10.51
N LEU A 173 -3.52 -43.61 -9.22
CA LEU A 173 -2.27 -43.68 -8.48
C LEU A 173 -1.27 -44.64 -9.16
N ASP A 174 -0.09 -44.11 -9.46
CA ASP A 174 1.10 -44.89 -9.80
C ASP A 174 1.81 -45.30 -8.50
N THR A 175 1.92 -46.60 -8.24
CA THR A 175 2.55 -47.13 -7.02
C THR A 175 4.07 -47.11 -7.07
N THR A 176 4.68 -46.76 -8.21
CA THR A 176 6.13 -46.71 -8.39
C THR A 176 6.72 -45.32 -8.12
N VAL A 177 5.90 -44.27 -8.14
CA VAL A 177 6.30 -42.88 -7.95
C VAL A 177 5.59 -42.31 -6.74
N VAL A 178 6.33 -41.65 -5.85
CA VAL A 178 5.75 -40.97 -4.69
C VAL A 178 5.03 -39.69 -5.18
N PRO A 179 3.73 -39.53 -4.90
CA PRO A 179 2.98 -38.34 -5.28
C PRO A 179 3.56 -37.06 -4.68
N SER A 180 3.46 -35.95 -5.40
CA SER A 180 3.90 -34.65 -4.89
C SER A 180 2.97 -34.13 -3.79
N GLN A 181 3.45 -33.24 -2.93
CA GLN A 181 2.62 -32.62 -1.89
C GLN A 181 1.44 -31.83 -2.48
N GLU A 182 1.65 -31.15 -3.60
CA GLU A 182 0.59 -30.40 -4.30
C GLU A 182 -0.50 -31.33 -4.85
N GLU A 183 -0.09 -32.47 -5.44
CA GLU A 183 -1.01 -33.49 -5.92
C GLU A 183 -1.84 -34.10 -4.79
N LEU A 184 -1.20 -34.44 -3.66
CA LEU A 184 -1.90 -34.92 -2.48
C LEU A 184 -2.87 -33.87 -1.94
N PHE A 185 -2.41 -32.63 -1.76
CA PHE A 185 -3.26 -31.57 -1.24
C PHE A 185 -4.49 -31.31 -2.13
N SER A 186 -4.31 -31.27 -3.45
CA SER A 186 -5.40 -31.02 -4.42
C SER A 186 -6.46 -32.12 -4.44
N ASN A 187 -6.05 -33.39 -4.28
CA ASN A 187 -6.96 -34.55 -4.30
C ASN A 187 -7.63 -34.81 -2.94
N PHE A 188 -7.01 -34.39 -1.83
CA PHE A 188 -7.55 -34.58 -0.47
C PHE A 188 -8.26 -33.34 0.09
N THR A 189 -8.27 -32.24 -0.66
CA THR A 189 -8.92 -30.98 -0.27
C THR A 189 -9.99 -30.58 -1.29
N ASN A 190 -11.06 -29.98 -0.81
CA ASN A 190 -12.06 -29.32 -1.62
C ASN A 190 -12.35 -27.92 -1.06
N ILE A 191 -12.21 -26.91 -1.91
CA ILE A 191 -12.38 -25.51 -1.54
C ILE A 191 -13.62 -25.00 -2.27
N GLN A 192 -14.58 -24.51 -1.49
CA GLN A 192 -15.82 -23.95 -1.97
C GLN A 192 -16.08 -22.61 -1.29
N SER A 193 -17.10 -21.88 -1.76
CA SER A 193 -17.47 -20.62 -1.13
C SER A 193 -17.81 -20.84 0.35
N ASN A 194 -17.11 -20.12 1.22
CA ASN A 194 -17.21 -20.17 2.68
C ASN A 194 -16.95 -21.56 3.28
N ARG A 195 -16.28 -22.47 2.57
CA ARG A 195 -16.04 -23.83 3.06
C ARG A 195 -14.74 -24.44 2.57
N ILE A 196 -14.07 -25.15 3.46
CA ILE A 196 -12.93 -26.02 3.14
C ILE A 196 -13.21 -27.41 3.69
N ASP A 197 -13.15 -28.41 2.84
CA ASP A 197 -13.23 -29.82 3.22
C ASP A 197 -11.85 -30.45 3.03
N TYR A 198 -11.39 -31.22 4.02
CA TYR A 198 -10.03 -31.76 4.06
C TYR A 198 -10.03 -33.18 4.64
N PHE A 199 -9.50 -34.13 3.88
CA PHE A 199 -9.12 -35.46 4.38
C PHE A 199 -7.69 -35.42 4.92
N ASN A 200 -7.45 -36.18 5.99
CA ASN A 200 -6.08 -36.50 6.38
C ASN A 200 -5.35 -37.21 5.21
N ILE A 201 -4.11 -36.84 4.94
CA ILE A 201 -3.34 -37.43 3.86
C ILE A 201 -2.66 -38.70 4.39
N PRO A 202 -3.03 -39.90 3.90
CA PRO A 202 -2.45 -41.15 4.36
C PRO A 202 -1.02 -41.31 3.85
N SER A 203 -0.27 -42.21 4.49
CA SER A 203 1.09 -42.56 4.04
C SER A 203 1.06 -43.23 2.67
N PHE A 204 2.18 -43.15 1.94
CA PHE A 204 2.27 -43.76 0.62
C PHE A 204 2.05 -45.29 0.64
N GLU A 205 2.42 -45.97 1.73
CA GLU A 205 2.15 -47.41 1.89
C GLU A 205 0.65 -47.72 2.03
N ILE A 206 -0.10 -46.87 2.76
CA ILE A 206 -1.55 -46.98 2.84
C ILE A 206 -2.18 -46.72 1.47
N LEU A 207 -1.70 -45.72 0.72
CA LEU A 207 -2.15 -45.44 -0.64
C LEU A 207 -1.93 -46.61 -1.61
N LYS A 208 -0.79 -47.31 -1.50
CA LYS A 208 -0.55 -48.55 -2.26
C LYS A 208 -1.56 -49.64 -1.90
N ASN A 209 -1.94 -49.76 -0.63
CA ASN A 209 -2.96 -50.72 -0.21
C ASN A 209 -4.34 -50.32 -0.73
N TYR A 210 -4.70 -49.03 -0.71
CA TYR A 210 -5.92 -48.53 -1.35
C TYR A 210 -5.97 -48.90 -2.83
N LYS A 211 -4.85 -48.74 -3.56
CA LYS A 211 -4.76 -49.17 -4.96
C LYS A 211 -4.98 -50.68 -5.14
N LYS A 212 -4.38 -51.51 -4.26
CA LYS A 212 -4.60 -52.97 -4.28
C LYS A 212 -6.06 -53.33 -4.02
N MET A 213 -6.72 -52.65 -3.08
CA MET A 213 -8.14 -52.83 -2.77
C MET A 213 -9.06 -52.47 -3.94
N VAL A 214 -8.69 -51.48 -4.75
CA VAL A 214 -9.40 -51.16 -6.00
C VAL A 214 -9.28 -52.30 -7.02
N MET A 215 -8.10 -52.93 -7.11
CA MET A 215 -7.81 -53.96 -8.10
C MET A 215 -8.39 -55.33 -7.74
N ASN A 216 -8.30 -55.72 -6.46
CA ASN A 216 -8.61 -57.08 -6.00
C ASN A 216 -9.32 -57.06 -4.64
N LYS A 217 -10.05 -58.14 -4.34
CA LYS A 217 -10.47 -58.44 -2.97
C LYS A 217 -9.29 -59.07 -2.22
N LEU A 218 -8.94 -58.52 -1.08
CA LEU A 218 -7.87 -58.93 -0.19
C LEU A 218 -8.42 -59.92 0.85
N GLU A 219 -7.62 -60.91 1.23
CA GLU A 219 -8.02 -61.97 2.18
C GLU A 219 -8.25 -61.43 3.60
N ASP A 220 -7.44 -60.46 4.03
CA ASP A 220 -7.46 -59.91 5.40
C ASP A 220 -8.52 -58.81 5.61
N GLU A 221 -9.26 -58.42 4.56
CA GLU A 221 -10.29 -57.36 4.57
C GLU A 221 -9.90 -56.11 5.43
N PRO A 222 -8.77 -55.46 5.11
CA PRO A 222 -8.21 -54.43 5.98
C PRO A 222 -9.12 -53.19 6.08
N VAL A 223 -9.15 -52.59 7.28
CA VAL A 223 -9.86 -51.35 7.59
C VAL A 223 -8.85 -50.26 7.93
N TYR A 224 -8.93 -49.12 7.23
CA TYR A 224 -8.07 -47.97 7.44
C TYR A 224 -8.89 -46.75 7.86
N GLN A 225 -8.37 -45.97 8.81
CA GLN A 225 -8.99 -44.71 9.23
C GLN A 225 -8.63 -43.59 8.24
N GLN A 226 -9.63 -42.81 7.83
CA GLN A 226 -9.53 -41.77 6.80
C GLN A 226 -10.35 -40.55 7.23
N ASP A 227 -9.97 -39.93 8.33
CA ASP A 227 -10.64 -38.79 8.94
C ASP A 227 -10.81 -37.58 8.00
N MET A 228 -12.00 -36.96 8.04
CA MET A 228 -12.27 -35.72 7.31
C MET A 228 -12.76 -34.61 8.23
N LEU A 229 -12.29 -33.39 7.97
CA LEU A 229 -12.75 -32.17 8.62
C LEU A 229 -13.30 -31.21 7.57
N SER A 230 -14.49 -30.68 7.82
CA SER A 230 -15.11 -29.63 7.02
C SER A 230 -15.23 -28.37 7.86
N PHE A 231 -14.66 -27.28 7.36
CA PHE A 231 -14.59 -25.98 8.01
C PHE A 231 -15.54 -25.02 7.32
N GLU A 232 -16.53 -24.52 8.04
CA GLU A 232 -17.40 -23.43 7.58
C GLU A 232 -16.81 -22.10 8.01
N LEU A 233 -16.58 -21.24 7.02
CA LEU A 233 -15.88 -19.97 7.17
C LEU A 233 -16.87 -18.81 7.09
N ASP A 234 -16.57 -17.74 7.81
CA ASP A 234 -17.33 -16.49 7.81
C ASP A 234 -16.38 -15.33 7.53
N PRO A 235 -16.44 -14.76 6.31
CA PRO A 235 -15.54 -13.69 5.93
C PRO A 235 -15.76 -12.43 6.77
N ASN A 236 -16.96 -12.20 7.33
CA ASN A 236 -17.22 -11.01 8.15
C ASN A 236 -16.50 -11.04 9.51
N LYS A 237 -16.02 -12.21 9.93
CA LYS A 237 -15.23 -12.38 11.15
C LYS A 237 -13.72 -12.26 10.91
N ILE A 238 -13.30 -12.06 9.66
CA ILE A 238 -11.90 -11.72 9.36
C ILE A 238 -11.62 -10.33 9.93
N LYS A 239 -10.59 -10.24 10.77
CA LYS A 239 -10.13 -8.97 11.32
C LYS A 239 -9.43 -8.17 10.23
N ILE A 240 -10.06 -7.11 9.76
CA ILE A 240 -9.49 -6.21 8.75
C ILE A 240 -8.36 -5.40 9.39
N ASN A 241 -7.16 -5.48 8.82
CA ASN A 241 -6.00 -4.72 9.26
C ASN A 241 -5.70 -3.58 8.28
N ASN A 242 -6.14 -2.37 8.60
CA ASN A 242 -5.92 -1.20 7.75
C ASN A 242 -4.49 -0.66 7.92
N THR A 243 -3.59 -1.06 7.02
CA THR A 243 -2.18 -0.62 7.00
C THR A 243 -2.00 0.84 6.58
N ARG A 244 -3.03 1.49 6.02
CA ARG A 244 -3.01 2.89 5.56
C ARG A 244 -4.23 3.67 6.08
N PRO A 245 -4.32 3.95 7.39
CA PRO A 245 -5.46 4.64 7.98
C PRO A 245 -5.64 6.08 7.47
N LEU A 246 -4.57 6.71 6.99
CA LEU A 246 -4.61 8.06 6.39
C LEU A 246 -5.18 8.06 4.95
N LEU A 247 -5.23 6.90 4.29
CA LEU A 247 -5.79 6.76 2.95
C LEU A 247 -7.18 6.16 2.98
N TYR A 248 -7.42 5.18 3.85
CA TYR A 248 -8.67 4.43 3.93
C TYR A 248 -9.38 4.74 5.23
N GLN A 249 -10.49 5.49 5.15
CA GLN A 249 -11.27 5.87 6.33
C GLN A 249 -12.08 4.69 6.87
N SER A 250 -12.62 3.86 5.97
CA SER A 250 -13.32 2.62 6.30
C SER A 250 -12.96 1.54 5.30
N VAL A 251 -12.73 0.32 5.79
CA VAL A 251 -12.56 -0.88 4.98
C VAL A 251 -13.58 -1.90 5.46
N LYS A 252 -14.36 -2.46 4.54
CA LYS A 252 -15.43 -3.42 4.85
C LYS A 252 -15.32 -4.63 3.95
N ILE A 253 -15.72 -5.79 4.46
CA ILE A 253 -15.93 -6.98 3.64
C ILE A 253 -17.38 -6.95 3.17
N VAL A 254 -17.57 -7.07 1.86
CA VAL A 254 -18.90 -7.05 1.23
C VAL A 254 -18.95 -8.13 0.14
N PRO A 255 -20.15 -8.64 -0.21
CA PRO A 255 -20.31 -9.51 -1.37
C PRO A 255 -19.78 -8.85 -2.65
N VAL A 256 -19.28 -9.63 -3.61
CA VAL A 256 -18.83 -9.10 -4.91
C VAL A 256 -19.96 -8.36 -5.64
N THR A 257 -21.20 -8.83 -5.46
CA THR A 257 -22.43 -8.22 -5.99
C THR A 257 -22.85 -6.93 -5.30
N TYR A 258 -22.18 -6.54 -4.21
CA TYR A 258 -22.49 -5.30 -3.51
C TYR A 258 -22.20 -4.09 -4.42
N ASP A 259 -23.25 -3.31 -4.64
CA ASP A 259 -23.22 -2.01 -5.32
C ASP A 259 -23.63 -0.92 -4.31
N PRO A 260 -22.75 0.04 -3.98
CA PRO A 260 -23.08 1.10 -3.02
C PRO A 260 -24.24 1.99 -3.53
N ILE A 261 -25.33 2.01 -2.76
CA ILE A 261 -26.52 2.86 -3.00
C ILE A 261 -26.15 4.35 -2.96
N ASP A 262 -25.14 4.70 -2.15
CA ASP A 262 -24.66 6.07 -1.95
C ASP A 262 -23.34 6.29 -2.69
N THR A 263 -23.40 6.28 -4.01
CA THR A 263 -22.34 6.84 -4.88
C THR A 263 -22.47 8.36 -4.96
N SER A 264 -22.83 9.02 -3.86
CA SER A 264 -22.73 10.47 -3.79
C SER A 264 -21.31 10.86 -4.18
N SER A 265 -21.20 11.86 -5.05
CA SER A 265 -19.95 12.35 -5.64
C SER A 265 -18.91 12.83 -4.60
N GLU A 266 -19.15 12.63 -3.31
CA GLU A 266 -18.37 13.06 -2.17
C GLU A 266 -17.36 12.00 -1.68
N TYR A 267 -17.52 10.73 -2.07
CA TYR A 267 -16.62 9.64 -1.67
C TYR A 267 -15.68 9.19 -2.79
N VAL A 268 -14.53 8.67 -2.40
CA VAL A 268 -13.61 7.91 -3.23
C VAL A 268 -13.66 6.48 -2.73
N SER A 269 -14.02 5.56 -3.62
CA SER A 269 -14.12 4.14 -3.32
C SER A 269 -13.10 3.34 -4.11
N GLY A 270 -12.75 2.19 -3.56
CA GLY A 270 -11.94 1.19 -4.25
C GLY A 270 -12.37 -0.20 -3.82
N GLU A 271 -12.03 -1.20 -4.63
CA GLU A 271 -12.30 -2.60 -4.32
C GLU A 271 -11.11 -3.49 -4.66
N ILE A 272 -11.02 -4.62 -3.97
CA ILE A 272 -10.12 -5.75 -4.29
C ILE A 272 -10.83 -7.04 -3.88
N THR A 273 -10.84 -8.04 -4.76
CA THR A 273 -11.49 -9.32 -4.51
C THR A 273 -10.71 -10.16 -3.51
N LEU A 274 -11.41 -10.91 -2.68
CA LEU A 274 -10.81 -11.95 -1.84
C LEU A 274 -10.57 -13.22 -2.68
N GLY A 275 -9.65 -14.07 -2.23
CA GLY A 275 -9.28 -15.31 -2.92
C GLY A 275 -9.78 -16.57 -2.20
N GLY A 276 -9.58 -17.72 -2.85
CA GLY A 276 -9.88 -19.03 -2.27
C GLY A 276 -11.35 -19.19 -1.87
N PRO A 277 -11.67 -19.65 -0.64
CA PRO A 277 -13.04 -19.86 -0.20
C PRO A 277 -13.82 -18.55 -0.01
N PHE A 278 -13.17 -17.40 -0.10
CA PHE A 278 -13.81 -16.09 0.04
C PHE A 278 -14.02 -15.38 -1.30
N SER A 279 -13.91 -16.09 -2.43
CA SER A 279 -14.02 -15.53 -3.79
C SER A 279 -15.29 -14.71 -4.06
N ASP A 280 -16.37 -15.00 -3.33
CA ASP A 280 -17.66 -14.31 -3.46
C ASP A 280 -17.70 -12.96 -2.72
N TYR A 281 -16.60 -12.57 -2.09
CA TYR A 281 -16.46 -11.36 -1.30
C TYR A 281 -15.30 -10.48 -1.80
N LYS A 282 -15.40 -9.19 -1.49
CA LYS A 282 -14.37 -8.19 -1.78
C LYS A 282 -14.16 -7.30 -0.57
N LEU A 283 -12.94 -6.77 -0.43
CA LEU A 283 -12.70 -5.63 0.46
C LEU A 283 -13.11 -4.36 -0.28
N PHE A 284 -13.99 -3.61 0.35
CA PHE A 284 -14.49 -2.33 -0.12
C PHE A 284 -13.89 -1.20 0.72
N PHE A 285 -13.14 -0.34 0.06
CA PHE A 285 -12.43 0.79 0.63
C PHE A 285 -13.23 2.06 0.41
N ILE A 286 -13.45 2.84 1.46
CA ILE A 286 -14.22 4.09 1.40
C ILE A 286 -13.43 5.18 2.11
N SER A 287 -13.28 6.32 1.42
CA SER A 287 -12.74 7.55 1.99
C SER A 287 -13.49 8.76 1.47
N SER A 288 -13.78 9.73 2.33
CA SER A 288 -14.36 11.00 1.86
C SER A 288 -13.34 11.80 1.04
N LYS A 289 -13.79 12.55 0.03
CA LYS A 289 -12.91 13.45 -0.73
C LYS A 289 -12.23 14.49 0.15
N SER A 290 -12.89 14.94 1.22
CA SER A 290 -12.29 15.84 2.21
C SER A 290 -11.12 15.18 2.93
N PHE A 291 -11.27 13.92 3.33
CA PHE A 291 -10.22 13.15 3.99
C PHE A 291 -9.00 12.96 3.09
N ILE A 292 -9.21 12.54 1.84
CA ILE A 292 -8.13 12.40 0.85
C ILE A 292 -7.45 13.75 0.56
N LYS A 293 -8.22 14.85 0.46
CA LYS A 293 -7.65 16.19 0.32
C LYS A 293 -6.76 16.57 1.49
N SER A 294 -7.18 16.26 2.73
CA SER A 294 -6.36 16.49 3.92
C SER A 294 -5.03 15.78 3.82
N GLU A 295 -5.02 14.53 3.36
CA GLU A 295 -3.78 13.76 3.18
C GLU A 295 -2.91 14.33 2.04
N ILE A 296 -3.51 14.76 0.92
CA ILE A 296 -2.79 15.46 -0.15
C ILE A 296 -2.11 16.72 0.39
N PHE A 297 -2.81 17.51 1.22
CA PHE A 297 -2.24 18.70 1.84
C PHE A 297 -1.14 18.36 2.84
N SER A 298 -1.31 17.31 3.63
CA SER A 298 -0.28 16.81 4.56
C SER A 298 1.01 16.45 3.82
N TYR A 299 0.91 15.80 2.66
CA TYR A 299 2.05 15.46 1.82
C TYR A 299 2.62 16.68 1.06
N PHE A 300 1.77 17.62 0.62
CA PHE A 300 2.15 18.81 -0.14
C PHE A 300 2.84 19.88 0.72
N LEU A 301 2.37 20.12 1.95
CA LEU A 301 2.85 21.17 2.83
C LEU A 301 4.37 21.18 3.07
N PRO A 302 5.04 20.05 3.37
CA PRO A 302 6.50 20.06 3.54
C PRO A 302 7.24 20.42 2.25
N ILE A 303 6.74 20.00 1.09
CA ILE A 303 7.31 20.36 -0.23
C ILE A 303 7.13 21.87 -0.48
N ALA A 304 5.94 22.40 -0.21
CA ALA A 304 5.63 23.81 -0.37
C ALA A 304 6.47 24.69 0.59
N ALA A 305 6.65 24.26 1.84
CA ALA A 305 7.47 24.95 2.83
C ALA A 305 8.95 25.03 2.38
N LEU A 306 9.47 23.94 1.84
CA LEU A 306 10.83 23.90 1.27
C LEU A 306 10.96 24.83 0.06
N LEU A 307 10.00 24.80 -0.87
CA LEU A 307 9.99 25.72 -2.01
C LEU A 307 9.91 27.18 -1.57
N LEU A 308 9.10 27.48 -0.55
CA LEU A 308 8.95 28.81 0.03
C LEU A 308 10.25 29.28 0.69
N PHE A 309 10.95 28.39 1.39
CA PHE A 309 12.26 28.68 1.98
C PHE A 309 13.28 29.10 0.91
N PHE A 310 13.41 28.32 -0.18
CA PHE A 310 14.32 28.66 -1.27
C PHE A 310 13.92 29.95 -2.00
N TYR A 311 12.62 30.16 -2.23
CA TYR A 311 12.11 31.40 -2.80
C TYR A 311 12.47 32.61 -1.92
N GLY A 312 12.27 32.50 -0.59
CA GLY A 312 12.64 33.53 0.37
C GLY A 312 14.14 33.86 0.33
N LEU A 313 14.99 32.84 0.21
CA LEU A 313 16.44 33.02 0.08
C LEU A 313 16.81 33.77 -1.22
N LEU A 314 16.19 33.42 -2.36
CA LEU A 314 16.41 34.12 -3.62
C LEU A 314 15.93 35.59 -3.57
N MET A 315 14.79 35.84 -2.94
CA MET A 315 14.28 37.20 -2.73
C MET A 315 15.20 38.02 -1.83
N LEU A 316 15.76 37.41 -0.78
CA LEU A 316 16.76 38.05 0.09
C LEU A 316 18.02 38.43 -0.71
N VAL A 317 18.53 37.52 -1.55
CA VAL A 317 19.67 37.81 -2.43
C VAL A 317 19.36 38.96 -3.39
N GLY A 318 18.21 38.92 -4.08
CA GLY A 318 17.78 40.00 -4.96
C GLY A 318 17.67 41.35 -4.24
N PHE A 319 17.13 41.35 -3.01
CA PHE A 319 17.06 42.53 -2.16
C PHE A 319 18.43 43.06 -1.76
N LEU A 320 19.38 42.19 -1.38
CA LEU A 320 20.75 42.58 -1.04
C LEU A 320 21.48 43.20 -2.24
N ILE A 321 21.31 42.62 -3.44
CA ILE A 321 21.86 43.17 -4.69
C ILE A 321 21.28 44.56 -4.96
N TYR A 322 19.96 44.72 -4.84
CA TYR A 322 19.31 46.02 -5.00
C TYR A 322 19.85 47.06 -4.01
N ARG A 323 19.94 46.70 -2.73
CA ARG A 323 20.48 47.57 -1.68
C ARG A 323 21.92 47.98 -1.99
N ASN A 324 22.77 47.03 -2.38
CA ASN A 324 24.17 47.26 -2.71
C ASN A 324 24.32 48.21 -3.92
N LEU A 325 23.57 47.97 -5.00
CA LEU A 325 23.58 48.83 -6.19
C LEU A 325 23.10 50.25 -5.88
N ASN A 326 22.08 50.41 -5.03
CA ASN A 326 21.59 51.73 -4.64
C ASN A 326 22.63 52.53 -3.84
N ILE A 327 23.35 51.88 -2.92
CA ILE A 327 24.45 52.51 -2.16
C ILE A 327 25.59 52.90 -3.09
N ASN A 328 26.02 51.99 -3.98
CA ASN A 328 27.09 52.26 -4.95
C ASN A 328 26.73 53.42 -5.88
N HIS A 329 25.47 53.50 -6.34
CA HIS A 329 25.00 54.61 -7.16
C HIS A 329 25.10 55.96 -6.42
N LYS A 330 24.69 56.01 -5.14
CA LYS A 330 24.82 57.21 -4.31
C LYS A 330 26.27 57.65 -4.15
N MET A 331 27.18 56.70 -3.92
CA MET A 331 28.61 56.97 -3.79
C MET A 331 29.20 57.55 -5.09
N PHE A 332 28.87 56.94 -6.24
CA PHE A 332 29.35 57.41 -7.54
C PHE A 332 28.85 58.83 -7.86
N LYS A 333 27.57 59.11 -7.55
CA LYS A 333 27.00 60.47 -7.70
C LYS A 333 27.75 61.49 -6.86
N LEU A 334 28.04 61.17 -5.60
CA LEU A 334 28.76 62.07 -4.69
C LEU A 334 30.21 62.33 -5.14
N GLN A 335 30.91 61.31 -5.64
CA GLN A 335 32.24 61.47 -6.23
C GLN A 335 32.20 62.35 -7.48
N TYR A 336 31.21 62.15 -8.35
CA TYR A 336 31.03 62.96 -9.56
C TYR A 336 30.75 64.43 -9.23
N ASP A 337 29.85 64.68 -8.29
CA ASP A 337 29.53 66.04 -7.82
C ASP A 337 30.75 66.71 -7.18
N PHE A 338 31.55 65.96 -6.41
CA PHE A 338 32.80 66.45 -5.81
C PHE A 338 33.83 66.88 -6.87
N ILE A 339 34.12 66.02 -7.86
CA ILE A 339 35.07 66.34 -8.93
C ILE A 339 34.60 67.53 -9.76
N THR A 340 33.30 67.59 -10.05
CA THR A 340 32.72 68.70 -10.84
C THR A 340 32.80 70.01 -10.07
N ASN A 341 32.45 70.01 -8.79
CA ASN A 341 32.55 71.20 -7.94
C ASN A 341 34.01 71.63 -7.79
N LEU A 342 34.95 70.72 -7.51
CA LEU A 342 36.37 71.06 -7.48
C LEU A 342 36.85 71.65 -8.79
N THR A 343 36.47 71.07 -9.93
CA THR A 343 36.87 71.57 -11.25
C THR A 343 36.34 72.99 -11.47
N HIS A 344 35.11 73.27 -11.04
CA HIS A 344 34.51 74.60 -11.14
C HIS A 344 35.23 75.61 -10.24
N GLU A 345 35.49 75.23 -8.99
CA GLU A 345 36.18 76.07 -8.00
C GLU A 345 37.66 76.30 -8.34
N PHE A 346 38.35 75.35 -8.99
CA PHE A 346 39.74 75.53 -9.43
C PHE A 346 39.88 76.33 -10.72
N LYS A 347 38.86 76.35 -11.59
CA LYS A 347 38.92 77.07 -12.87
C LYS A 347 39.15 78.57 -12.68
N THR A 348 38.48 79.17 -11.69
CA THR A 348 38.59 80.61 -11.37
C THR A 348 39.99 81.00 -10.89
N PRO A 349 40.56 80.43 -9.81
CA PRO A 349 41.90 80.77 -9.34
C PRO A 349 42.98 80.41 -10.36
N VAL A 350 42.86 79.29 -11.09
CA VAL A 350 43.80 78.96 -12.19
C VAL A 350 43.76 80.02 -13.29
N SER A 351 42.57 80.53 -13.64
CA SER A 351 42.43 81.63 -14.60
C SER A 351 43.03 82.94 -14.05
N VAL A 352 42.83 83.24 -12.77
CA VAL A 352 43.42 84.44 -12.12
C VAL A 352 44.95 84.34 -12.09
N ILE A 353 45.52 83.20 -11.71
CA ILE A 353 46.97 82.95 -11.74
C ILE A 353 47.52 83.11 -13.17
N LYS A 354 46.79 82.59 -14.17
CA LYS A 354 47.17 82.75 -15.58
C LYS A 354 47.15 84.21 -16.03
N ILE A 355 46.13 84.98 -15.63
CA ILE A 355 46.03 86.43 -15.93
C ILE A 355 47.18 87.18 -15.24
N ALA A 356 47.43 86.92 -13.95
CA ALA A 356 48.53 87.53 -13.21
C ALA A 356 49.91 87.18 -13.80
N GLY A 357 50.12 85.91 -14.16
CA GLY A 357 51.36 85.46 -14.80
C GLY A 357 51.56 86.08 -16.18
N ASN A 358 50.50 86.22 -16.98
CA ASN A 358 50.57 86.97 -18.24
C ASN A 358 50.86 88.45 -17.99
N ASN A 359 50.25 89.10 -17.00
CA ASN A 359 50.53 90.50 -16.68
C ASN A 359 51.98 90.71 -16.23
N ILE A 360 52.55 89.81 -15.43
CA ILE A 360 53.98 89.86 -15.04
C ILE A 360 54.88 89.65 -16.26
N LYS A 361 54.55 88.70 -17.15
CA LYS A 361 55.32 88.45 -18.38
C LYS A 361 55.23 89.63 -19.35
N SER A 362 54.06 90.24 -19.50
CA SER A 362 53.83 91.46 -20.27
C SER A 362 54.57 92.65 -19.66
N ALA A 363 54.59 92.77 -18.32
CA ALA A 363 55.35 93.80 -17.61
C ALA A 363 56.87 93.68 -17.82
N ALA A 364 57.39 92.45 -17.93
CA ALA A 364 58.79 92.20 -18.29
C ALA A 364 59.12 92.55 -19.76
N SER A 365 58.10 92.76 -20.60
CA SER A 365 58.24 93.19 -22.01
C SER A 365 57.74 94.61 -22.29
N LEU A 366 57.40 95.40 -21.27
CA LEU A 366 56.99 96.80 -21.45
C LEU A 366 58.19 97.64 -21.92
N SER A 367 58.04 98.29 -23.06
CA SER A 367 58.98 99.31 -23.52
C SER A 367 58.90 100.52 -22.58
N SER A 368 60.02 101.21 -22.37
CA SER A 368 60.19 102.33 -21.43
C SER A 368 59.19 103.49 -21.58
N LYS A 369 58.39 103.50 -22.65
CA LYS A 369 57.29 104.45 -22.88
C LYS A 369 55.97 104.07 -22.19
N GLU A 370 55.72 102.80 -21.92
CA GLU A 370 54.47 102.34 -21.29
C GLU A 370 54.55 102.32 -19.75
N GLN A 371 55.76 102.33 -19.18
CA GLN A 371 55.99 102.46 -17.72
C GLN A 371 55.66 103.86 -17.16
N GLN A 372 55.44 104.87 -18.01
CA GLN A 372 55.09 106.23 -17.57
C GLN A 372 53.57 106.50 -17.56
N MET A 373 52.72 105.54 -17.94
CA MET A 373 51.25 105.68 -17.93
C MET A 373 50.55 104.97 -16.75
N TYR A 374 51.32 104.38 -15.85
CA TYR A 374 50.88 103.95 -14.51
C TYR A 374 51.72 104.70 -13.48
#